data_AF-A0A9C9N0M3-F1
#
_entry.id   AF-A0A9C9N0M3-F1
#
_cell.length_a   1.000
_cell.length_b   1.000
_cell.length_c   1.000
_cell.angle_alpha   90.00
_cell.angle_beta   90.00
_cell.angle_gamma   90.00
#
_symmetry.space_group_name_H-M   'P 1'
#
loop_
_entity.id
_entity.type
_entity.pdbx_description
1 polymer ?
#
loop_
_entity_poly.entity_id
_entity_poly.type
_entity_poly.pdbx_seq_one_letter_code
_entity_poly.pdbx_strand_id
1 'polypeptide(L)'
;SFHGRDIYAPVGAHLAAGVPLAELGSPIVDPIFIDILMPMPINRGWVGHILHIDHFGNLATSIERKHLVAFAENIDNGIPQARVRYGEYVIHGIQSTFGDSSPGSLSAIIDSAGRLSIVVVNGSAQKYLQAEIGDAVRVIRDL
;
A
#
# COMPACT_ATOMS: atom_id res chain seq x y z
N SER A 1 -19.30 -9.42 -24.06
CA SER A 1 -19.63 -8.04 -24.47
C SER A 1 -18.40 -7.14 -24.30
N PHE A 2 -18.33 -5.99 -24.99
CA PHE A 2 -17.20 -5.05 -24.87
C PHE A 2 -17.62 -3.82 -24.04
N HIS A 3 -17.92 -4.04 -22.76
CA HIS A 3 -18.46 -2.98 -21.89
C HIS A 3 -17.54 -1.76 -21.73
N GLY A 4 -16.22 -1.94 -21.85
CA GLY A 4 -15.26 -0.82 -21.85
C GLY A 4 -15.55 0.22 -22.95
N ARG A 5 -15.82 -0.24 -24.17
CA ARG A 5 -16.14 0.60 -25.32
C ARG A 5 -17.61 1.00 -25.35
N ASP A 6 -18.50 0.07 -25.01
CA ASP A 6 -19.93 0.22 -25.25
C ASP A 6 -20.69 0.87 -24.09
N ILE A 7 -20.12 0.87 -22.87
CA ILE A 7 -20.75 1.42 -21.66
C ILE A 7 -19.84 2.44 -20.98
N TYR A 8 -18.63 2.03 -20.54
CA TYR A 8 -17.80 2.87 -19.68
C TYR A 8 -17.23 4.09 -20.40
N ALA A 9 -16.73 3.94 -21.64
CA ALA A 9 -16.20 5.06 -22.40
C ALA A 9 -17.27 6.13 -22.75
N PRO A 10 -18.47 5.77 -23.26
CA PRO A 10 -19.56 6.73 -23.47
C PRO A 10 -20.01 7.44 -22.18
N VAL A 11 -20.14 6.71 -21.07
CA VAL A 11 -20.47 7.31 -19.77
C VAL A 11 -19.43 8.36 -19.37
N GLY A 12 -18.15 8.04 -19.51
CA GLY A 12 -17.06 8.99 -19.28
C GLY A 12 -17.12 10.22 -20.21
N ALA A 13 -17.44 10.01 -21.49
CA ALA A 13 -17.60 11.09 -22.46
C ALA A 13 -18.78 12.01 -22.13
N HIS A 14 -19.92 11.46 -21.71
CA HIS A 14 -21.08 12.24 -21.28
C HIS A 14 -20.79 13.06 -20.03
N LEU A 15 -20.11 12.47 -19.03
CA LEU A 15 -19.67 13.22 -17.84
C LEU A 15 -18.72 14.36 -18.21
N ALA A 16 -17.75 14.11 -19.07
CA ALA A 16 -16.82 15.15 -19.55
C ALA A 16 -17.52 16.26 -20.35
N ALA A 17 -18.61 15.93 -21.05
CA ALA A 17 -19.46 16.89 -21.76
C ALA A 17 -20.45 17.65 -20.85
N GLY A 18 -20.46 17.38 -19.54
CA GLY A 18 -21.28 18.09 -18.55
C GLY A 18 -22.66 17.49 -18.30
N VAL A 19 -22.93 16.27 -18.78
CA VAL A 19 -24.17 15.56 -18.44
C VAL A 19 -24.18 15.28 -16.93
N PRO A 20 -25.25 15.65 -16.20
CA PRO A 20 -25.36 15.38 -14.77
C PRO A 20 -25.27 13.87 -14.47
N LEU A 21 -24.55 13.50 -13.40
CA LEU A 21 -24.41 12.09 -12.99
C LEU A 21 -25.76 11.40 -12.77
N ALA A 22 -26.77 12.13 -12.27
CA ALA A 22 -28.12 11.62 -12.03
C ALA A 22 -28.88 11.25 -13.31
N GLU A 23 -28.44 11.70 -14.49
CA GLU A 23 -29.03 11.35 -15.78
C GLU A 23 -28.42 10.08 -16.39
N LEU A 24 -27.35 9.55 -15.79
CA LEU A 24 -26.62 8.39 -16.32
C LEU A 24 -27.16 7.04 -15.85
N GLY A 25 -28.16 7.04 -14.98
CA GLY A 25 -28.83 5.83 -14.51
C GLY A 25 -29.56 6.00 -13.19
N SER A 26 -30.08 4.88 -12.69
CA SER A 26 -30.72 4.85 -11.37
C SER A 26 -29.69 4.85 -10.24
N PRO A 27 -29.93 5.56 -9.13
CA PRO A 27 -29.07 5.49 -7.95
C PRO A 27 -28.94 4.07 -7.40
N ILE A 28 -27.73 3.69 -7.00
CA ILE A 28 -27.46 2.48 -6.24
C ILE A 28 -27.28 2.87 -4.78
N VAL A 29 -28.15 2.36 -3.91
CA VAL A 29 -28.14 2.66 -2.46
C VAL A 29 -27.49 1.58 -1.61
N ASP A 30 -27.27 0.40 -2.18
CA ASP A 30 -26.65 -0.75 -1.51
C ASP A 30 -25.59 -1.38 -2.42
N PRO A 31 -24.44 -0.72 -2.60
CA PRO A 31 -23.34 -1.28 -3.38
C PRO A 31 -22.65 -2.41 -2.60
N ILE A 32 -22.28 -3.47 -3.31
CA ILE A 32 -21.44 -4.54 -2.76
C ILE A 32 -20.01 -4.01 -2.67
N PHE A 33 -19.48 -3.92 -1.46
CA PHE A 33 -18.08 -3.62 -1.22
C PHE A 33 -17.25 -4.89 -1.11
N ILE A 34 -15.99 -4.80 -1.54
CA ILE A 34 -15.00 -5.85 -1.33
C ILE A 34 -14.38 -5.63 0.05
N ASP A 35 -14.29 -6.68 0.85
CA ASP A 35 -13.56 -6.64 2.12
C ASP A 35 -12.07 -6.51 1.87
N ILE A 36 -11.50 -5.38 2.27
CA ILE A 36 -10.06 -5.10 2.21
C ILE A 36 -9.48 -5.30 3.60
N LEU A 37 -8.36 -6.01 3.70
CA LEU A 37 -7.63 -6.22 4.95
C LEU A 37 -7.00 -4.91 5.46
N MET A 38 -7.80 -4.13 6.18
CA MET A 38 -7.38 -2.87 6.78
C MET A 38 -6.35 -3.10 7.89
N PRO A 39 -5.39 -2.18 8.10
CA PRO A 39 -4.45 -2.26 9.21
C PRO A 39 -5.17 -2.25 10.56
N MET A 40 -4.71 -3.09 11.48
CA MET A 40 -5.20 -3.16 12.86
C MET A 40 -4.13 -2.64 13.82
N PRO A 41 -4.49 -1.80 14.81
CA PRO A 41 -3.54 -1.31 15.79
C PRO A 41 -3.13 -2.44 16.75
N ILE A 42 -1.87 -2.43 17.16
CA ILE A 42 -1.31 -3.26 18.23
C ILE A 42 -0.59 -2.36 19.23
N ASN A 43 -0.25 -2.89 20.41
CA ASN A 43 0.31 -2.12 21.54
C ASN A 43 1.39 -1.09 21.11
N ARG A 44 2.28 -1.45 20.19
CA ARG A 44 3.40 -0.59 19.77
C ARG A 44 3.47 -0.36 18.26
N GLY A 45 2.33 -0.44 17.55
CA GLY A 45 2.30 -0.16 16.13
C GLY A 45 1.09 -0.76 15.44
N TRP A 46 1.29 -1.38 14.26
CA TRP A 46 0.19 -1.89 13.43
C TRP A 46 0.53 -3.25 12.83
N VAL A 47 -0.52 -4.02 12.56
CA VAL A 47 -0.49 -5.18 11.68
C VAL A 47 -1.31 -4.84 10.44
N GLY A 48 -0.69 -4.89 9.27
CA GLY A 48 -1.36 -4.81 7.98
C GLY A 48 -1.02 -6.04 7.14
N HIS A 49 -1.40 -6.01 5.87
CA HIS A 49 -1.24 -7.13 4.96
C HIS A 49 -0.74 -6.67 3.61
N ILE A 50 -0.08 -7.55 2.86
CA ILE A 50 0.29 -7.31 1.46
C ILE A 50 -1.00 -7.23 0.64
N LEU A 51 -1.26 -6.07 0.04
CA LEU A 51 -2.43 -5.85 -0.80
C LEU A 51 -2.14 -6.14 -2.28
N HIS A 52 -0.90 -5.88 -2.70
CA HIS A 52 -0.50 -5.94 -4.08
C HIS A 52 1.00 -6.20 -4.20
N ILE A 53 1.37 -6.99 -5.20
CA ILE A 53 2.75 -7.23 -5.59
C ILE A 53 2.91 -6.63 -6.99
N ASP A 54 3.76 -5.62 -7.13
CA ASP A 54 3.96 -4.97 -8.43
C ASP A 54 4.80 -5.82 -9.39
N HIS A 55 4.95 -5.36 -10.63
CA HIS A 55 5.69 -6.09 -11.66
C HIS A 55 7.19 -6.28 -11.32
N PHE A 56 7.77 -5.41 -10.49
CA PHE A 56 9.15 -5.54 -10.02
C PHE A 56 9.27 -6.49 -8.82
N GLY A 57 8.15 -6.82 -8.19
CA GLY A 57 8.05 -7.65 -7.00
C GLY A 57 8.17 -6.87 -5.70
N ASN A 58 7.86 -5.57 -5.70
CA ASN A 58 7.69 -4.79 -4.48
C ASN A 58 6.35 -5.14 -3.81
N LEU A 59 6.33 -5.12 -2.48
CA LEU A 59 5.21 -5.60 -1.67
C LEU A 59 4.47 -4.41 -1.06
N ALA A 60 3.43 -3.91 -1.75
CA ALA A 60 2.61 -2.81 -1.26
C ALA A 60 1.66 -3.31 -0.16
N THR A 61 1.71 -2.67 1.01
CA THR A 61 0.94 -3.10 2.18
C THR A 61 -0.29 -2.23 2.42
N SER A 62 -1.22 -2.71 3.25
CA SER A 62 -2.37 -1.91 3.69
C SER A 62 -1.98 -0.76 4.63
N ILE A 63 -0.75 -0.74 5.15
CA ILE A 63 -0.25 0.24 6.10
C ILE A 63 0.10 1.55 5.37
N GLU A 64 -0.76 2.54 5.50
CA GLU A 64 -0.51 3.91 5.01
C GLU A 64 0.35 4.75 5.97
N ARG A 65 0.97 5.82 5.43
CA ARG A 65 1.75 6.82 6.19
C ARG A 65 1.02 7.33 7.44
N LYS A 66 -0.30 7.53 7.37
CA LYS A 66 -1.10 8.00 8.52
C LYS A 66 -1.03 7.05 9.72
N HIS A 67 -0.97 5.74 9.48
CA HIS A 67 -0.84 4.76 10.55
C HIS A 67 0.53 4.89 11.21
N LEU A 68 1.59 5.05 10.40
CA LEU A 68 2.96 5.22 10.89
C LEU A 68 3.11 6.46 11.77
N VAL A 69 2.57 7.60 11.33
CA VAL A 69 2.58 8.85 12.09
C VAL A 69 1.79 8.73 13.39
N ALA A 70 0.64 8.03 13.37
CA ALA A 70 -0.22 7.87 14.54
C ALA A 70 0.46 7.16 15.73
N PHE A 71 1.52 6.39 15.48
CA PHE A 71 2.29 5.77 16.55
C PHE A 71 3.77 6.18 16.55
N ALA A 72 4.23 7.11 15.73
CA ALA A 72 5.63 7.53 15.78
C ALA A 72 5.92 8.29 17.09
N GLU A 73 6.99 7.93 17.81
CA GLU A 73 7.52 8.76 18.91
C GLU A 73 8.52 9.79 18.39
N ASN A 74 9.26 9.43 17.34
CA ASN A 74 10.21 10.28 16.66
C ASN A 74 9.98 10.23 15.15
N ILE A 75 10.09 11.39 14.51
CA ILE A 75 9.99 11.56 13.07
C ILE A 75 11.27 12.25 12.62
N ASP A 76 12.03 11.61 11.74
CA ASP A 76 13.24 12.18 11.14
C ASP A 76 12.98 12.47 9.65
N ASN A 77 13.22 13.70 9.21
CA ASN A 77 12.94 14.17 7.85
C ASN A 77 11.53 13.81 7.33
N GLY A 78 10.52 13.80 8.21
CA GLY A 78 9.14 13.45 7.87
C GLY A 78 8.87 11.94 7.79
N ILE A 79 9.81 11.09 8.23
CA ILE A 79 9.69 9.63 8.23
C ILE A 79 9.66 9.11 9.68
N PRO A 80 8.60 8.38 10.07
CA PRO A 80 8.52 7.70 11.36
C PRO A 80 9.65 6.69 11.57
N GLN A 81 10.33 6.78 12.72
CA GLN A 81 11.29 5.76 13.15
C GLN A 81 10.55 4.51 13.63
N ALA A 82 10.74 3.40 12.93
CA ALA A 82 10.08 2.14 13.21
C ALA A 82 10.82 0.95 12.58
N ARG A 83 10.56 -0.25 13.13
CA ARG A 83 10.93 -1.53 12.52
C ARG A 83 9.75 -2.12 11.76
N VAL A 84 10.03 -2.61 10.56
CA VAL A 84 9.08 -3.40 9.76
C VAL A 84 9.45 -4.87 9.88
N ARG A 85 8.46 -5.72 10.12
CA ARG A 85 8.64 -7.17 10.21
C ARG A 85 7.75 -7.90 9.21
N TYR A 86 8.36 -8.86 8.54
CA TYR A 86 7.70 -9.84 7.69
C TYR A 86 8.24 -11.22 8.05
N GLY A 87 7.41 -12.09 8.63
CA GLY A 87 7.87 -13.35 9.23
C GLY A 87 9.03 -13.13 10.22
N GLU A 88 10.15 -13.81 9.96
CA GLU A 88 11.40 -13.70 10.73
C GLU A 88 12.28 -12.51 10.32
N TYR A 89 11.99 -11.87 9.18
CA TYR A 89 12.77 -10.75 8.68
C TYR A 89 12.42 -9.47 9.44
N VAL A 90 13.47 -8.70 9.77
CA VAL A 90 13.36 -7.39 10.42
C VAL A 90 14.09 -6.37 9.56
N ILE A 91 13.36 -5.34 9.15
CA ILE A 91 13.88 -4.18 8.43
C ILE A 91 13.93 -3.03 9.42
N HIS A 92 15.12 -2.43 9.57
CA HIS A 92 15.35 -1.33 10.50
C HIS A 92 15.16 -0.01 9.78
N GLY A 93 14.24 0.80 10.28
CA GLY A 93 13.87 2.07 9.69
C GLY A 93 12.96 1.95 8.47
N ILE A 94 12.44 3.10 8.07
CA ILE A 94 11.71 3.30 6.82
C ILE A 94 12.47 4.36 6.05
N GLN A 95 12.69 4.12 4.77
CA GLN A 95 13.48 4.99 3.90
C GLN A 95 12.58 5.86 3.02
N SER A 96 13.17 6.96 2.54
CA SER A 96 12.48 7.90 1.67
C SER A 96 12.45 7.41 0.24
N THR A 97 13.55 6.80 -0.22
CA THR A 97 13.72 6.35 -1.60
C THR A 97 14.58 5.09 -1.68
N PHE A 98 14.60 4.45 -2.84
CA PHE A 98 15.48 3.31 -3.13
C PHE A 98 16.98 3.66 -3.08
N GLY A 99 17.34 4.94 -3.27
CA GLY A 99 18.75 5.38 -3.30
C GLY A 99 19.43 5.40 -1.93
N ASP A 100 18.65 5.22 -0.86
CA ASP A 100 19.14 5.27 0.52
C ASP A 100 19.81 3.94 0.94
N SER A 101 19.82 2.91 0.08
CA SER A 101 20.36 1.58 0.37
C SER A 101 21.19 0.97 -0.75
N SER A 102 22.06 0.02 -0.39
CA SER A 102 22.87 -0.74 -1.35
C SER A 102 22.03 -1.73 -2.18
N PRO A 103 22.40 -2.00 -3.45
CA PRO A 103 21.75 -3.04 -4.25
C PRO A 103 21.70 -4.39 -3.53
N GLY A 104 20.57 -5.09 -3.65
CA GLY A 104 20.29 -6.38 -3.02
C GLY A 104 19.82 -6.31 -1.56
N SER A 105 19.83 -5.14 -0.94
CA SER A 105 19.31 -4.95 0.42
C SER A 105 17.78 -4.99 0.47
N LEU A 106 17.26 -5.58 1.55
CA LEU A 106 15.84 -5.57 1.88
C LEU A 106 15.51 -4.29 2.66
N SER A 107 14.62 -3.47 2.12
CA SER A 107 14.28 -2.15 2.66
C SER A 107 12.77 -1.96 2.75
N ALA A 108 12.36 -0.98 3.55
CA ALA A 108 10.98 -0.54 3.66
C ALA A 108 10.91 0.93 3.26
N ILE A 109 9.98 1.30 2.37
CA ILE A 109 9.82 2.66 1.87
C ILE A 109 8.36 3.10 1.94
N ILE A 110 8.11 4.42 1.88
CA ILE A 110 6.79 4.93 1.56
C ILE A 110 6.69 5.14 0.05
N ASP A 111 5.82 4.38 -0.60
CA ASP A 111 5.63 4.45 -2.05
C ASP A 111 4.87 5.73 -2.49
N SER A 112 4.73 5.90 -3.80
CA SER A 112 4.02 7.03 -4.40
C SER A 112 2.52 7.07 -4.09
N ALA A 113 1.93 5.95 -3.65
CA ALA A 113 0.55 5.87 -3.17
C ALA A 113 0.43 6.19 -1.67
N GLY A 114 1.54 6.53 -0.99
CA GLY A 114 1.57 6.85 0.43
C GLY A 114 1.47 5.63 1.34
N ARG A 115 1.76 4.43 0.81
CA ARG A 115 1.73 3.16 1.53
C ARG A 115 3.14 2.70 1.89
N LEU A 116 3.25 1.98 2.99
CA LEU A 116 4.45 1.23 3.32
C LEU A 116 4.60 0.09 2.31
N SER A 117 5.78 0.01 1.71
CA SER A 117 6.14 -1.04 0.76
C SER A 117 7.45 -1.69 1.19
N ILE A 118 7.51 -3.03 1.09
CA ILE A 118 8.76 -3.78 1.30
C ILE A 118 9.39 -4.06 -0.07
N VAL A 119 10.68 -3.73 -0.19
CA VAL A 119 11.39 -3.73 -1.46
C VAL A 119 12.76 -4.38 -1.33
N VAL A 120 13.29 -4.90 -2.44
CA VAL A 120 14.70 -5.26 -2.55
C VAL A 120 15.32 -4.33 -3.59
N VAL A 121 16.34 -3.55 -3.21
CA VAL A 121 16.97 -2.61 -4.14
C VAL A 121 17.57 -3.37 -5.33
N ASN A 122 17.17 -3.03 -6.55
CA ASN A 122 17.54 -3.75 -7.78
C ASN A 122 17.20 -5.26 -7.74
N GLY A 123 16.13 -5.63 -7.04
CA GLY A 123 15.68 -7.02 -6.94
C GLY A 123 14.18 -7.12 -6.72
N SER A 124 13.72 -8.33 -6.41
CA SER A 124 12.31 -8.65 -6.17
C SER A 124 12.13 -9.08 -4.72
N ALA A 125 11.41 -8.28 -3.93
CA ALA A 125 11.08 -8.62 -2.55
C ALA A 125 10.17 -9.86 -2.49
N GLN A 126 9.24 -10.00 -3.44
CA GLN A 126 8.44 -11.22 -3.60
C GLN A 126 9.31 -12.46 -3.69
N LYS A 127 10.29 -12.50 -4.60
CA LYS A 127 11.15 -13.69 -4.77
C LYS A 127 12.06 -13.91 -3.57
N TYR A 128 12.58 -12.83 -3.00
CA TYR A 128 13.48 -12.90 -1.84
C TYR A 128 12.77 -13.45 -0.59
N LEU A 129 11.54 -12.99 -0.34
CA LEU A 129 10.76 -13.34 0.84
C LEU A 129 9.77 -14.50 0.62
N GLN A 130 9.62 -14.95 -0.63
CA GLN A 130 8.55 -15.87 -1.06
C GLN A 130 7.17 -15.39 -0.63
N ALA A 131 6.92 -14.09 -0.78
CA ALA A 131 5.73 -13.43 -0.26
C ALA A 131 4.51 -13.54 -1.17
N GLU A 132 3.33 -13.61 -0.55
CA GLU A 132 2.03 -13.71 -1.19
C GLU A 132 1.10 -12.55 -0.79
N ILE A 133 0.10 -12.28 -1.64
CA ILE A 133 -0.95 -11.33 -1.31
C ILE A 133 -1.72 -11.86 -0.10
N GLY A 134 -1.95 -11.00 0.89
CA GLY A 134 -2.61 -11.35 2.15
C GLY A 134 -1.64 -11.65 3.29
N ASP A 135 -0.34 -11.80 3.04
CA ASP A 135 0.62 -12.04 4.12
C ASP A 135 0.70 -10.86 5.10
N ALA A 136 0.87 -11.17 6.38
CA ALA A 136 0.92 -10.19 7.44
C ALA A 136 2.26 -9.44 7.49
N VAL A 137 2.16 -8.12 7.62
CA VAL A 137 3.30 -7.21 7.84
C VAL A 137 3.06 -6.46 9.14
N ARG A 138 4.07 -6.43 10.02
CA ARG A 138 3.99 -5.68 11.27
C ARG A 138 4.91 -4.47 11.21
N VAL A 139 4.45 -3.36 11.77
CA VAL A 139 5.32 -2.20 12.01
C VAL A 139 5.26 -1.90 13.50
N ILE A 140 6.43 -1.71 14.10
CA ILE A 140 6.60 -1.57 15.55
C ILE A 140 7.54 -0.39 15.83
N ARG A 141 7.28 0.40 16.87
CA ARG A 141 8.21 1.44 17.35
C ARG A 141 9.60 0.88 17.62
N ASP A 142 10.61 1.69 17.36
CA ASP A 142 11.93 1.46 17.94
C ASP A 142 11.92 1.77 19.44
N LEU A 143 12.77 1.04 20.17
CA LEU A 143 12.97 1.19 21.61
C LEU A 143 14.04 2.25 21.88
#